data_AF-A0AAW2P9N4-F1
#
_entry.id   AF-A0AAW2P9N4-F1
#
_cell.length_a   1.000
_cell.length_b   1.000
_cell.length_c   1.000
_cell.angle_alpha   90.00
_cell.angle_beta   90.00
_cell.angle_gamma   90.00
#
_symmetry.space_group_name_H-M   'P 1'
#
loop_
_entity.id
_entity.type
_entity.pdbx_description
1 polymer ?
#
loop_
_entity_poly.entity_id
_entity_poly.type
_entity_poly.pdbx_seq_one_letter_code
_entity_poly.pdbx_strand_id
1 'polypeptide(L)'
;MNVLESLDLSRNQLSGEIPVGLAELSFLAFLDLSFNNLSGNIPSGTQLQGFNASVYAGNNGLCGPPLAACLPPDGPSSANDSKFDAGFYISTLLGFVLGFWDSLLVWY
;
A
#
# COMPACT_ATOMS: atom_id res chain seq x y z
N MET A 1 -3.85 26.44 8.27
CA MET A 1 -3.68 25.54 7.12
C MET A 1 -2.23 25.65 6.69
N ASN A 2 -1.41 24.67 7.05
CA ASN A 2 -0.02 24.64 6.62
C ASN A 2 0.02 23.85 5.33
N VAL A 3 0.18 24.56 4.22
CA VAL A 3 0.27 23.98 2.88
C VAL A 3 1.75 23.76 2.63
N LEU A 4 2.20 22.52 2.80
CA LEU A 4 3.56 22.13 2.46
C LEU A 4 3.51 21.37 1.14
N GLU A 5 4.16 21.91 0.11
CA GLU A 5 4.16 21.34 -1.24
C GLU A 5 5.41 20.50 -1.52
N SER A 6 6.53 20.82 -0.89
CA SER A 6 7.81 20.15 -1.13
C SER A 6 8.55 19.93 0.18
N LEU A 7 9.02 18.71 0.39
CA LEU A 7 9.82 18.32 1.54
C LEU A 7 10.99 17.43 1.11
N ASP A 8 12.21 17.96 1.25
CA ASP A 8 13.44 17.21 1.04
C ASP A 8 14.12 16.99 2.41
N LEU A 9 14.21 15.73 2.82
CA LEU A 9 14.94 15.28 4.00
C LEU A 9 15.99 14.24 3.63
N SER A 10 16.39 14.20 2.36
CA SER A 10 17.38 13.23 1.87
C SER A 10 18.72 13.40 2.58
N ARG A 11 19.48 12.29 2.70
CA ARG A 11 20.85 12.27 3.24
C ARG A 11 20.98 12.81 4.66
N ASN A 12 19.99 12.54 5.50
CA ASN A 12 20.04 12.84 6.92
C ASN A 12 20.27 11.56 7.75
N GLN A 13 20.31 11.73 9.07
CA GLN A 13 20.43 10.61 10.02
C GLN A 13 19.09 10.32 10.71
N LEU A 14 17.96 10.57 10.03
CA LEU A 14 16.64 10.29 10.58
C LEU A 14 16.49 8.79 10.79
N SER A 15 15.92 8.39 11.93
CA SER A 15 15.75 6.99 12.30
C SER A 15 14.39 6.75 12.93
N GLY A 16 14.01 5.47 13.01
CA GLY A 16 12.67 5.06 13.46
C GLY A 16 11.66 5.01 12.31
N GLU A 17 10.38 4.97 12.66
CA GLU A 17 9.27 4.83 11.72
C GLU A 17 8.89 6.17 11.07
N ILE A 18 8.29 6.10 9.88
CA ILE A 18 7.70 7.28 9.23
C ILE A 18 6.41 7.64 9.98
N PRO A 19 6.33 8.82 10.60
CA PRO A 19 5.16 9.19 11.40
C PRO A 19 3.93 9.38 10.51
N VAL A 20 2.77 8.90 10.96
CA VAL A 20 1.50 9.05 10.24
C VAL A 20 1.11 10.52 10.02
N GLY A 21 1.57 11.43 10.89
CA GLY A 21 1.38 12.88 10.69
C GLY A 21 2.00 13.41 9.39
N LEU A 22 3.03 12.74 8.84
CA LEU A 22 3.59 13.11 7.54
C LEU A 22 2.58 12.84 6.41
N ALA A 23 1.71 11.84 6.57
CA ALA A 23 0.64 11.56 5.63
C ALA A 23 -0.50 12.59 5.67
N GLU A 24 -0.63 13.36 6.76
CA GLU A 24 -1.66 14.41 6.89
C GLU A 24 -1.37 15.66 6.03
N LEU A 25 -0.16 15.76 5.48
CA LEU A 25 0.26 16.86 4.60
C LEU A 25 -0.35 16.73 3.20
N SER A 26 -1.67 16.91 3.08
CA SER A 26 -2.46 16.60 1.87
C SER A 26 -2.05 17.33 0.57
N PHE A 27 -1.19 18.34 0.65
CA PHE A 27 -0.74 19.14 -0.49
C PHE A 27 0.70 18.83 -0.92
N LEU A 28 1.32 17.79 -0.36
CA LEU A 28 2.71 17.45 -0.64
C LEU A 28 2.85 16.88 -2.06
N ALA A 29 3.46 17.67 -2.95
CA ALA A 29 3.74 17.31 -4.33
C ALA A 29 5.12 16.64 -4.49
N PHE A 30 6.08 17.02 -3.63
CA PHE A 30 7.43 16.47 -3.65
C PHE A 30 7.86 16.01 -2.25
N LEU A 31 8.39 14.80 -2.19
CA LEU A 31 8.95 14.20 -0.99
C LEU A 31 10.24 13.46 -1.35
N ASP A 32 11.30 13.70 -0.59
CA ASP A 32 12.52 12.88 -0.63
C ASP A 32 12.95 12.50 0.79
N LEU A 33 12.91 11.22 1.12
CA LEU A 33 13.37 10.65 2.40
C LEU A 33 14.61 9.76 2.20
N SER A 34 15.24 9.82 1.03
CA SER A 34 16.29 8.88 0.64
C SER A 34 17.54 9.05 1.50
N PHE A 35 18.33 7.99 1.61
CA PHE A 35 19.59 7.95 2.36
C PHE A 35 19.45 8.40 3.81
N ASN A 36 18.46 7.85 4.52
CA ASN A 36 18.29 7.97 5.96
C ASN A 36 18.42 6.58 6.64
N ASN A 37 18.21 6.53 7.95
CA ASN A 37 18.18 5.29 8.73
C ASN A 37 16.75 4.94 9.19
N LEU A 38 15.75 5.25 8.37
CA LEU A 38 14.35 4.94 8.67
C LEU A 38 14.10 3.42 8.63
N SER A 39 13.14 2.98 9.42
CA SER A 39 12.81 1.57 9.61
C SER A 39 11.31 1.34 9.78
N GLY A 40 10.85 0.11 9.54
CA GLY A 40 9.46 -0.29 9.74
C GLY A 40 8.60 -0.13 8.49
N ASN A 41 7.29 -0.20 8.68
CA ASN A 41 6.32 -0.16 7.60
C ASN A 41 6.07 1.28 7.11
N ILE A 42 6.03 1.47 5.79
CA ILE A 42 5.48 2.69 5.19
C ILE A 42 3.97 2.72 5.50
N PRO A 43 3.43 3.83 6.06
CA PRO A 43 2.01 3.94 6.40
C PRO A 43 1.07 3.66 5.21
N SER A 44 0.31 2.57 5.30
CA SER A 44 -0.65 2.17 4.27
C SER A 44 -1.89 3.05 4.23
N GLY A 45 -2.52 3.17 3.05
CA GLY A 45 -3.72 3.99 2.88
C GLY A 45 -3.45 5.49 2.93
N THR A 46 -2.20 5.89 2.76
CA THR A 46 -1.76 7.28 2.76
C THR A 46 -1.20 7.69 1.40
N GLN A 47 -1.06 8.99 1.17
CA GLN A 47 -0.40 9.52 -0.03
C GLN A 47 1.07 9.08 -0.16
N LEU A 48 1.70 8.61 0.94
CA LEU A 48 3.08 8.14 0.95
C LEU A 48 3.28 6.96 -0.01
N GLN A 49 2.25 6.13 -0.21
CA GLN A 49 2.28 5.01 -1.16
C GLN A 49 2.21 5.44 -2.63
N GLY A 50 1.84 6.69 -2.90
CA GLY A 50 1.78 7.25 -4.25
C GLY A 50 3.12 7.76 -4.78
N PHE A 51 4.11 7.94 -3.91
CA PHE A 51 5.46 8.34 -4.34
C PHE A 51 6.24 7.16 -4.92
N ASN A 52 7.24 7.45 -5.75
CA ASN A 52 8.12 6.43 -6.30
C ASN A 52 9.02 5.83 -5.21
N ALA A 53 9.42 4.56 -5.38
CA ALA A 53 10.33 3.87 -4.46
C ALA A 53 11.69 4.59 -4.27
N SER A 54 12.11 5.41 -5.25
CA SER A 54 13.33 6.22 -5.17
C SER A 54 13.33 7.20 -3.99
N VAL A 55 12.15 7.71 -3.60
CA VAL A 55 11.96 8.61 -2.45
C VAL A 55 12.42 7.98 -1.14
N TYR A 56 12.39 6.65 -1.06
CA TYR A 56 12.74 5.90 0.15
C TYR A 56 14.08 5.17 0.01
N ALA A 57 14.80 5.35 -1.11
CA ALA A 57 16.04 4.63 -1.39
C ALA A 57 17.08 4.83 -0.28
N GLY A 58 17.90 3.83 0.00
CA GLY A 58 18.96 3.93 1.02
C GLY A 58 18.48 3.85 2.48
N ASN A 59 17.20 3.55 2.73
CA ASN A 59 16.68 3.22 4.06
C ASN A 59 16.55 1.69 4.21
N ASN A 60 17.56 1.03 4.76
CA ASN A 60 17.62 -0.44 4.80
C ASN A 60 16.54 -1.10 5.67
N GLY A 61 15.95 -0.37 6.61
CA GLY A 61 14.92 -0.89 7.50
C GLY A 61 13.49 -0.66 7.01
N LEU A 62 13.29 0.12 5.94
CA LEU A 62 11.95 0.43 5.43
C LEU A 62 11.41 -0.69 4.55
N CYS A 63 10.13 -0.97 4.70
CA CYS A 63 9.41 -1.95 3.90
C CYS A 63 7.91 -1.58 3.79
N GLY A 64 7.19 -2.28 2.91
CA GLY A 64 5.81 -1.96 2.51
C GLY A 64 5.76 -1.13 1.21
N PRO A 65 4.61 -1.10 0.50
CA PRO A 65 4.48 -0.39 -0.77
C PRO A 65 4.87 1.10 -0.65
N PRO A 66 5.62 1.68 -1.59
CA PRO A 66 6.03 1.14 -2.90
C PRO A 66 7.27 0.22 -2.89
N LEU A 67 7.84 -0.09 -1.72
CA LEU A 67 8.97 -1.01 -1.56
C LEU A 67 8.48 -2.47 -1.41
N ALA A 68 9.43 -3.38 -1.20
CA ALA A 68 9.13 -4.77 -0.87
C ALA A 68 8.31 -4.87 0.43
N ALA A 69 7.35 -5.79 0.47
CA ALA A 69 6.54 -6.03 1.66
C ALA A 69 7.40 -6.41 2.87
N CYS A 70 6.98 -5.97 4.06
CA CYS A 70 7.63 -6.35 5.30
C CYS A 70 7.40 -7.84 5.57
N LEU A 71 8.47 -8.63 5.53
CA LEU A 71 8.42 -10.05 5.88
C LEU A 71 8.53 -10.20 7.40
N PRO A 72 7.65 -10.97 8.05
CA PRO A 72 7.89 -11.42 9.41
C PRO A 72 9.13 -12.34 9.45
N PRO A 73 9.83 -12.43 10.60
CA PRO A 73 11.12 -13.12 10.69
C PRO A 73 11.10 -14.64 10.43
N ASP A 74 9.94 -15.28 10.24
CA ASP A 74 9.84 -16.68 9.80
C ASP A 74 8.62 -16.86 8.89
N GLY A 75 8.83 -16.83 7.57
CA GLY A 75 7.80 -17.12 6.57
C GLY A 75 8.43 -17.41 5.21
N PRO A 76 7.96 -18.43 4.47
CA PRO A 76 8.66 -18.92 3.30
C PRO A 76 8.72 -17.85 2.21
N SER A 77 9.92 -17.58 1.77
CA SER A 77 10.24 -16.83 0.55
C SER A 77 9.46 -17.41 -0.62
N SER A 78 8.38 -16.74 -1.01
CA SER A 78 7.73 -16.95 -2.30
C SER A 78 7.15 -15.62 -2.76
N ALA A 79 8.01 -14.86 -3.45
CA ALA A 79 7.56 -13.83 -4.36
C ALA A 79 6.78 -14.50 -5.49
N ASN A 80 5.48 -14.71 -5.26
CA ASN A 80 4.52 -14.96 -6.31
C ASN A 80 3.68 -13.70 -6.45
N ASP A 81 4.22 -12.80 -7.28
CA ASP A 81 3.47 -11.72 -7.91
C ASP A 81 2.24 -12.29 -8.65
N SER A 82 1.19 -11.48 -8.66
CA SER A 82 -0.09 -11.66 -9.35
C SER A 82 -1.03 -12.76 -8.83
N LYS A 83 -1.82 -12.41 -7.81
CA LYS A 83 -3.18 -12.93 -7.71
C LYS A 83 -4.15 -11.78 -7.46
N PHE A 84 -4.52 -11.16 -8.57
CA PHE A 84 -5.81 -10.51 -8.74
C PHE A 84 -6.88 -11.42 -8.11
N ASP A 85 -7.69 -10.90 -7.18
CA ASP A 85 -8.76 -11.63 -6.47
C ASP A 85 -9.93 -11.98 -7.41
N ALA A 86 -9.64 -12.76 -8.45
CA ALA A 86 -10.60 -13.28 -9.41
C ALA A 86 -11.57 -14.29 -8.75
N GLY A 87 -11.29 -14.77 -7.54
CA GLY A 87 -12.18 -15.65 -6.79
C GLY A 87 -13.49 -14.98 -6.39
N PHE A 88 -13.48 -13.68 -6.09
CA PHE A 88 -14.67 -12.92 -5.70
C PHE A 88 -15.49 -12.45 -6.91
N TYR A 89 -14.83 -12.13 -8.02
CA TYR A 89 -15.49 -11.64 -9.23
C TYR A 89 -16.25 -12.74 -9.97
N ILE A 90 -15.69 -13.97 -9.98
CA ILE A 90 -16.32 -15.13 -10.62
C ILE A 90 -17.46 -15.70 -9.76
N SER A 91 -17.41 -15.60 -8.43
CA SER A 91 -18.52 -16.02 -7.56
C SER A 91 -19.74 -15.11 -7.71
N THR A 92 -19.52 -13.81 -7.86
CA THR A 92 -20.60 -12.82 -8.07
C THR A 92 -21.30 -13.03 -9.42
N LEU A 93 -20.57 -13.48 -10.46
CA LEU A 93 -21.15 -13.81 -11.78
C LEU A 93 -21.91 -15.15 -11.81
N LEU A 94 -21.39 -16.20 -11.15
CA LEU A 94 -22.06 -17.50 -11.11
C LEU A 94 -23.27 -17.51 -10.16
N GLY A 95 -23.24 -16.72 -9.09
CA GLY A 95 -24.36 -16.59 -8.14
C GLY A 95 -25.59 -15.89 -8.73
N PHE A 96 -25.39 -14.94 -9.66
CA PHE A 96 -26.50 -14.18 -10.25
C PHE A 96 -27.31 -14.99 -11.31
N VAL A 97 -26.73 -16.04 -11.90
CA VAL A 97 -27.40 -16.86 -12.93
C VAL A 97 -28.25 -17.97 -12.30
N LEU A 98 -27.89 -18.48 -11.12
CA LEU A 98 -28.64 -19.55 -10.46
C LEU A 98 -29.76 -19.03 -9.53
N GLY A 99 -29.69 -17.79 -9.06
CA GLY A 99 -30.70 -17.23 -8.13
C GLY A 99 -31.99 -16.71 -8.78
N PHE A 100 -32.05 -16.59 -10.11
CA PHE A 100 -33.15 -15.88 -10.78
C PHE A 100 -34.18 -16.77 -11.51
N TRP A 101 -34.03 -18.10 -11.52
CA TRP A 101 -35.02 -19.00 -12.16
C TRP A 101 -35.86 -19.83 -11.16
N ASP A 102 -35.41 -20.02 -9.93
CA ASP A 102 -36.16 -20.82 -8.93
C ASP A 102 -37.35 -20.07 -8.29
N SER A 103 -37.58 -18.80 -8.64
CA SER A 103 -38.75 -18.03 -8.16
C SER A 103 -39.94 -18.02 -9.14
N LEU A 104 -39.85 -18.65 -10.31
CA LEU A 104 -40.89 -18.58 -11.37
C LEU A 104 -41.72 -19.87 -11.53
N LEU A 105 -41.62 -20.83 -10.60
CA LEU A 105 -42.35 -22.11 -10.66
C LEU A 105 -43.36 -22.32 -9.51
N VAL A 106 -43.68 -21.26 -8.76
CA VAL A 106 -44.69 -21.32 -7.69
C VAL A 106 -46.05 -20.71 -8.10
N TRP A 107 -46.18 -20.18 -9.32
CA TRP A 107 -47.49 -19.78 -9.88
C TRP A 107 -47.58 -20.05 -11.39
N TYR A 108 -47.75 -21.33 -11.76
CA TYR A 108 -48.62 -21.76 -12.87
C TYR A 108 -49.05 -23.22 -12.66
#